data_AF-A0A954L2S1-F1
#
_entry.id   AF-A0A954L2S1-F1
#
_cell.length_a   1.000
_cell.length_b   1.000
_cell.length_c   1.000
_cell.angle_alpha   90.00
_cell.angle_beta   90.00
_cell.angle_gamma   90.00
#
_symmetry.space_group_name_H-M   'P 1'
#
loop_
_entity.id
_entity.type
_entity.pdbx_description
1 polymer ?
#
loop_
_entity_poly.entity_id
_entity_poly.type
_entity_poly.pdbx_seq_one_letter_code
_entity_poly.pdbx_strand_id
1 'polypeptide(L)'
;MTGILDLMHALSYACCAARAWDDPGVYRRFAERTWPGRVDEVVAACHDRLTQLGLTQLGLTQLGLTQLGGPPPDHTAASDPRHALADVIRYDTHHRERMHYPAYRRQGLPLTSSHIESTIKQINARVKGTEKFWCRDHADALLQLRANLLSQSQLLTSFWTRWRSNPTGANHYRSTTTGPTFRGMHPDLSQKQRRGPTPLTVLRGR
;
A
#
# COMPACT_ATOMS: atom_id res chain seq x y z
N MET A 1 9.24 -18.28 -12.85
CA MET A 1 8.30 -17.18 -13.21
C MET A 1 8.95 -15.88 -12.76
N THR A 2 9.48 -15.07 -13.67
CA THR A 2 10.14 -13.80 -13.34
C THR A 2 9.06 -12.76 -13.06
N GLY A 3 9.06 -12.18 -11.86
CA GLY A 3 8.09 -11.15 -11.48
C GLY A 3 8.23 -9.88 -12.32
N ILE A 4 7.13 -9.17 -12.55
CA ILE A 4 7.13 -7.87 -13.22
C ILE A 4 7.81 -6.84 -12.31
N LEU A 5 8.69 -6.02 -12.87
CA LEU A 5 9.33 -4.95 -12.12
C LEU A 5 8.39 -3.75 -11.97
N ASP A 6 8.37 -3.16 -10.78
CA ASP A 6 7.61 -1.95 -10.51
C ASP A 6 8.27 -0.73 -11.18
N LEU A 7 7.54 -0.12 -12.11
CA LEU A 7 7.96 1.08 -12.83
C LEU A 7 8.19 2.26 -11.88
N MET A 8 7.42 2.39 -10.80
CA MET A 8 7.53 3.53 -9.89
C MET A 8 8.88 3.55 -9.18
N HIS A 9 9.44 2.38 -8.88
CA HIS A 9 10.79 2.28 -8.33
C HIS A 9 11.85 2.79 -9.33
N ALA A 10 11.77 2.37 -10.59
CA ALA A 10 12.68 2.83 -11.63
C ALA A 10 12.61 4.37 -11.81
N LEU A 11 11.40 4.92 -11.81
CA LEU A 11 11.20 6.37 -11.91
C LEU A 11 11.66 7.13 -10.67
N SER A 12 11.54 6.55 -9.47
CA SER A 12 12.07 7.13 -8.24
C SER A 12 13.59 7.27 -8.31
N TYR A 13 14.30 6.20 -8.69
CA TYR A 13 15.74 6.24 -8.89
C TYR A 13 16.12 7.28 -9.96
N ALA A 14 15.44 7.28 -11.11
CA ALA A 14 15.67 8.28 -12.16
C ALA A 14 15.46 9.74 -11.67
N CYS A 15 14.46 9.98 -10.84
CA CYS A 15 14.19 11.29 -10.23
C CYS A 15 15.31 11.71 -9.27
N CYS A 16 15.77 10.80 -8.42
CA CYS A 16 16.90 11.04 -7.53
C CYS A 16 18.18 11.37 -8.31
N ALA A 17 18.50 10.57 -9.34
CA ALA A 17 19.67 10.81 -10.19
C ALA A 17 19.60 12.14 -10.95
N ALA A 18 18.42 12.50 -11.46
CA ALA A 18 18.23 13.75 -12.21
C ALA A 18 18.64 15.01 -11.43
N ARG A 19 18.64 14.95 -10.08
CA ARG A 19 19.11 16.05 -9.22
C ARG A 19 20.61 16.31 -9.30
N ALA A 20 21.38 15.42 -9.91
CA ALA A 20 22.80 15.65 -10.18
C ALA A 20 23.04 16.68 -11.29
N TRP A 21 21.99 17.14 -11.97
CA TRP A 21 22.04 18.19 -12.99
C TRP A 21 21.26 19.43 -12.53
N ASP A 22 21.71 20.59 -12.98
CA ASP A 22 20.99 21.85 -12.86
C ASP A 22 20.04 22.07 -14.06
N ASP A 23 19.32 21.03 -14.46
CA ASP A 23 18.35 21.05 -15.56
C ASP A 23 17.08 20.28 -15.18
N PRO A 24 15.92 20.97 -15.00
CA PRO A 24 14.67 20.31 -14.64
C PRO A 24 14.14 19.35 -15.71
N GLY A 25 14.62 19.44 -16.95
CA GLY A 25 14.24 18.56 -18.06
C GLY A 25 14.87 17.17 -18.00
N VAL A 26 15.89 16.94 -17.18
CA VAL A 26 16.62 15.66 -17.11
C VAL A 26 15.71 14.52 -16.67
N TYR A 27 14.92 14.73 -15.62
CA TYR A 27 14.00 13.70 -15.13
C TYR A 27 13.01 13.26 -16.21
N ARG A 28 12.47 14.22 -16.98
CA ARG A 28 11.55 13.92 -18.07
C ARG A 28 12.22 13.05 -19.14
N ARG A 29 13.44 13.40 -19.56
CA ARG A 29 14.19 12.60 -20.55
C ARG A 29 14.47 11.19 -20.03
N PHE A 30 14.78 11.05 -18.74
CA PHE A 30 14.98 9.73 -18.13
C PHE A 30 13.67 8.94 -18.11
N ALA A 31 12.55 9.53 -17.68
CA ALA A 31 11.25 8.88 -17.71
C ALA A 31 10.84 8.43 -19.13
N GLU A 32 11.09 9.26 -20.15
CA GLU A 32 10.83 8.96 -21.57
C GLU A 32 11.71 7.82 -22.13
N ARG A 33 12.89 7.58 -21.53
CA ARG A 33 13.78 6.45 -21.84
C ARG A 33 13.42 5.20 -21.05
N THR A 34 13.12 5.33 -19.77
CA THR A 34 12.69 4.22 -18.91
C THR A 34 11.37 3.62 -19.39
N TRP A 35 10.42 4.45 -19.85
CA TRP A 35 9.10 3.99 -20.30
C TRP A 35 9.10 2.92 -21.41
N PRO A 36 9.91 3.03 -22.48
CA PRO A 36 10.10 1.96 -23.46
C PRO A 36 11.09 0.88 -23.02
N GLY A 37 11.73 0.99 -21.84
CA GLY A 37 12.77 0.07 -21.38
C GLY A 37 14.18 0.40 -21.88
N ARG A 38 14.42 1.61 -22.41
CA ARG A 38 15.74 2.09 -22.88
C ARG A 38 16.60 2.59 -21.72
N VAL A 39 16.72 1.79 -20.68
CA VAL A 39 17.44 2.16 -19.44
C VAL A 39 18.94 2.27 -19.65
N ASP A 40 19.47 1.68 -20.72
CA ASP A 40 20.88 1.80 -21.09
C ASP A 40 21.29 3.23 -21.43
N GLU A 41 20.38 4.00 -22.04
CA GLU A 41 20.59 5.42 -22.30
C GLU A 41 20.60 6.24 -21.00
N VAL A 42 19.91 5.78 -19.96
CA VAL A 42 19.91 6.41 -18.63
C VAL A 42 21.22 6.07 -17.90
N VAL A 43 21.61 4.79 -17.91
CA VAL A 43 22.87 4.30 -17.34
C VAL A 43 24.07 5.01 -17.97
N ALA A 44 24.13 5.12 -19.30
CA ALA A 44 25.21 5.82 -20.00
C ALA A 44 25.29 7.29 -19.60
N ALA A 45 24.15 8.01 -19.58
CA ALA A 45 24.12 9.41 -19.16
C ALA A 45 24.58 9.60 -17.71
N CYS A 46 24.27 8.66 -16.82
CA CYS A 46 24.73 8.71 -15.43
C CYS A 46 26.24 8.45 -15.32
N HIS A 47 26.79 7.52 -16.10
CA HIS A 47 28.24 7.30 -16.18
C HIS A 47 28.99 8.55 -16.68
N ASP A 48 28.50 9.18 -17.74
CA ASP A 48 29.08 10.43 -18.26
C ASP A 48 29.05 11.54 -17.20
N ARG A 49 27.94 11.64 -16.45
CA ARG A 49 27.81 12.63 -15.39
C ARG A 49 28.77 12.38 -14.23
N LEU A 50 28.93 11.14 -13.79
CA LEU A 50 29.93 10.78 -12.76
C LEU A 50 31.34 11.17 -13.21
N THR A 51 31.66 10.95 -14.49
CA THR A 51 32.96 11.32 -15.08
C THR A 51 33.16 12.84 -15.09
N GLN A 52 32.14 13.63 -15.47
CA GLN A 52 32.17 15.09 -15.41
C GLN A 52 32.35 15.63 -13.98
N LEU A 53 31.84 14.92 -12.98
CA LEU A 53 32.01 15.26 -11.56
C LEU A 53 33.39 14.88 -10.99
N GLY A 54 34.31 14.41 -11.85
CA GLY A 54 35.70 14.13 -11.50
C GLY A 54 35.92 12.79 -10.83
N LEU A 55 34.97 11.85 -10.91
CA LEU A 55 35.17 10.50 -10.36
C LEU A 55 36.10 9.69 -11.25
N THR A 56 37.22 9.28 -10.67
CA THR A 56 38.16 8.33 -11.29
C THR A 56 37.67 6.89 -11.12
N GLN A 57 38.36 5.95 -11.77
CA GLN A 57 38.08 4.51 -11.64
C GLN A 57 38.10 4.02 -10.18
N LEU A 58 38.92 4.64 -9.32
CA LEU A 58 38.97 4.34 -7.89
C LEU A 58 37.69 4.79 -7.17
N GLY A 59 37.17 5.97 -7.52
CA GLY A 59 35.92 6.51 -6.98
C GLY A 59 34.69 5.71 -7.42
N LEU A 60 34.68 5.20 -8.66
CA LEU A 60 33.66 4.25 -9.12
C LEU A 60 33.69 2.94 -8.32
N THR A 61 34.88 2.48 -7.92
CA THR A 61 35.05 1.28 -7.08
C THR A 61 34.55 1.51 -5.65
N GLN A 62 34.82 2.68 -5.07
CA GLN A 62 34.29 3.07 -3.75
C GLN A 62 32.77 3.20 -3.72
N LEU A 63 32.16 3.66 -4.82
CA LEU A 63 30.70 3.68 -4.99
C LEU A 63 30.11 2.30 -5.34
N GLY A 64 30.93 1.25 -5.40
CA GLY A 64 30.50 -0.12 -5.69
C GLY A 64 30.06 -0.35 -7.14
N LEU A 65 30.40 0.55 -8.06
CA LEU A 65 29.96 0.46 -9.47
C LEU A 65 30.76 -0.54 -10.31
N THR A 66 31.95 -0.94 -9.87
CA THR A 66 32.77 -1.94 -10.57
C THR A 66 32.35 -3.39 -10.26
N GLN A 67 31.50 -3.59 -9.25
CA GLN A 67 30.99 -4.89 -8.83
C GLN A 67 29.46 -4.84 -8.86
N LEU A 68 28.88 -4.84 -10.06
CA LEU A 68 27.44 -4.84 -10.29
C LEU A 68 26.85 -6.19 -9.82
N GLY A 69 26.53 -6.30 -8.54
CA GLY A 69 25.99 -7.55 -7.95
C GLY A 69 25.26 -7.39 -6.61
N GLY A 70 25.01 -6.17 -6.14
CA GLY A 70 24.37 -5.93 -4.84
C GLY A 70 22.89 -5.54 -4.95
N PRO A 71 22.03 -5.96 -4.00
CA PRO A 71 20.67 -5.45 -3.90
C PRO A 71 20.70 -3.92 -3.71
N PRO A 72 19.75 -3.19 -4.30
CA PRO A 72 19.72 -1.74 -4.20
C PRO A 72 19.44 -1.30 -2.75
N PRO A 73 20.07 -0.20 -2.27
CA PRO A 73 19.76 0.35 -0.96
C PRO A 73 18.32 0.89 -0.91
N ASP A 74 17.74 0.89 0.28
CA ASP A 74 16.51 1.64 0.56
C ASP A 74 16.69 3.08 0.07
N HIS A 75 15.68 3.58 -0.65
CA HIS A 75 15.65 4.87 -1.37
C HIS A 75 15.66 6.06 -0.39
N THR A 76 16.73 6.14 0.38
CA THR A 76 17.16 7.29 1.12
C THR A 76 17.77 8.19 0.07
N ALA A 77 17.22 9.40 -0.11
CA ALA A 77 17.84 10.40 -0.95
C ALA A 77 19.28 10.58 -0.46
N ALA A 78 20.23 9.94 -1.14
CA ALA A 78 21.62 10.09 -0.77
C ALA A 78 21.92 11.58 -0.88
N SER A 79 22.37 12.17 0.22
CA SER A 79 22.63 13.62 0.28
C SER A 79 23.69 14.04 -0.76
N ASP A 80 24.44 13.07 -1.29
CA ASP A 80 25.42 13.23 -2.36
C ASP A 80 24.84 12.77 -3.72
N PRO A 81 24.80 13.65 -4.75
CA PRO A 81 24.34 13.30 -6.09
C PRO A 81 25.09 12.13 -6.74
N ARG A 82 26.35 11.87 -6.36
CA ARG A 82 27.15 10.76 -6.90
C ARG A 82 26.58 9.39 -6.51
N HIS A 83 26.07 9.29 -5.29
CA HIS A 83 25.43 8.08 -4.80
C HIS A 83 24.09 7.83 -5.51
N ALA A 84 23.29 8.89 -5.73
CA ALA A 84 22.03 8.77 -6.47
C ALA A 84 22.24 8.29 -7.92
N LEU A 85 23.29 8.78 -8.59
CA LEU A 85 23.68 8.29 -9.92
C LEU A 85 24.13 6.82 -9.87
N ALA A 86 24.92 6.46 -8.86
CA ALA A 86 25.40 5.09 -8.69
C ALA A 86 24.24 4.10 -8.43
N ASP A 87 23.24 4.52 -7.66
CA ASP A 87 22.06 3.70 -7.35
C ASP A 87 21.20 3.45 -8.58
N VAL A 88 20.97 4.48 -9.43
CA VAL A 88 20.31 4.30 -10.74
C VAL A 88 21.08 3.30 -11.59
N ILE A 89 22.39 3.48 -11.74
CA ILE A 89 23.20 2.60 -12.60
C ILE A 89 23.08 1.15 -12.12
N ARG A 90 23.21 0.92 -10.82
CA ARG A 90 23.10 -0.41 -10.21
C ARG A 90 21.71 -1.01 -10.43
N TYR A 91 20.67 -0.24 -10.13
CA TYR A 91 19.28 -0.69 -10.23
C TYR A 91 18.92 -1.04 -11.68
N ASP A 92 19.16 -0.13 -12.62
CA ASP A 92 18.83 -0.32 -14.03
C ASP A 92 19.65 -1.44 -14.65
N THR A 93 20.93 -1.58 -14.29
CA THR A 93 21.78 -2.67 -14.80
C THR A 93 21.33 -4.04 -14.28
N HIS A 94 21.03 -4.16 -12.98
CA HIS A 94 20.58 -5.40 -12.38
C HIS A 94 19.19 -5.82 -12.89
N HIS A 95 18.32 -4.86 -13.19
CA HIS A 95 16.95 -5.13 -13.60
C HIS A 95 16.68 -4.95 -15.10
N ARG A 96 17.70 -4.73 -15.90
CA ARG A 96 17.64 -4.47 -17.35
C ARG A 96 16.70 -5.42 -18.10
N GLU A 97 16.87 -6.73 -17.88
CA GLU A 97 16.07 -7.80 -18.52
C GLU A 97 14.61 -7.85 -18.05
N ARG A 98 14.29 -7.15 -16.95
CA ARG A 98 12.94 -7.08 -16.37
C ARG A 98 12.25 -5.76 -16.68
N MET A 99 12.89 -4.82 -17.36
CA MET A 99 12.34 -3.50 -17.67
C MET A 99 11.65 -3.45 -19.04
N HIS A 100 10.99 -4.54 -19.44
CA HIS A 100 10.25 -4.64 -20.71
C HIS A 100 8.81 -4.12 -20.60
N TYR A 101 8.64 -2.88 -20.13
CA TYR A 101 7.32 -2.28 -19.89
C TYR A 101 6.39 -2.27 -21.11
N PRO A 102 6.84 -2.07 -22.36
CA PRO A 102 5.97 -2.16 -23.53
C PRO A 102 5.31 -3.54 -23.70
N ALA A 103 6.03 -4.62 -23.38
CA ALA A 103 5.50 -5.97 -23.46
C ALA A 103 4.43 -6.20 -22.38
N TYR A 104 4.72 -5.80 -21.13
CA TYR A 104 3.80 -5.93 -20.01
C TYR A 104 2.50 -5.14 -20.25
N ARG A 105 2.60 -3.94 -20.83
CA ARG A 105 1.44 -3.11 -21.21
C ARG A 105 0.55 -3.77 -22.25
N ARG A 106 1.14 -4.36 -23.30
CA ARG A 106 0.38 -5.07 -24.34
C ARG A 106 -0.34 -6.30 -23.78
N GLN A 107 0.21 -6.91 -22.73
CA GLN A 107 -0.38 -8.05 -22.04
C GLN A 107 -1.41 -7.63 -20.96
N GLY A 108 -1.61 -6.34 -20.71
CA GLY A 108 -2.51 -5.85 -19.65
C GLY A 108 -2.01 -6.12 -18.23
N LEU A 109 -0.71 -6.36 -18.07
CA LEU A 109 -0.10 -6.68 -16.78
C LEU A 109 0.13 -5.40 -15.94
N PRO A 110 0.01 -5.48 -14.61
CA PRO A 110 0.23 -4.33 -13.74
C PRO A 110 1.70 -3.90 -13.77
N LEU A 111 1.94 -2.62 -14.03
CA LEU A 111 3.29 -2.04 -14.03
C LEU A 111 3.71 -1.46 -12.69
N THR A 112 2.78 -1.36 -11.73
CA THR A 112 3.03 -0.71 -10.45
C THR A 112 2.61 -1.59 -9.28
N SER A 113 3.35 -1.47 -8.17
CA SER A 113 3.01 -2.08 -6.89
C SER A 113 1.78 -1.44 -6.22
N SER A 114 1.27 -0.32 -6.75
CA SER A 114 0.26 0.52 -6.05
C SER A 114 -0.99 -0.25 -5.65
N HIS A 115 -1.41 -1.22 -6.46
CA HIS A 115 -2.52 -2.11 -6.14
C HIS A 115 -2.21 -2.96 -4.89
N ILE A 116 -1.02 -3.56 -4.85
CA ILE A 116 -0.55 -4.35 -3.71
C ILE A 116 -0.39 -3.48 -2.47
N GLU A 117 0.23 -2.31 -2.59
CA GLU A 117 0.40 -1.37 -1.48
C GLU A 117 -0.94 -0.89 -0.90
N SER A 118 -1.92 -0.60 -1.77
CA SER A 118 -3.27 -0.23 -1.35
C SER A 118 -3.95 -1.37 -0.60
N THR A 119 -3.86 -2.60 -1.10
CA THR A 119 -4.40 -3.78 -0.42
C THR A 119 -3.73 -3.98 0.94
N ILE A 120 -2.40 -3.87 1.02
CA ILE A 120 -1.65 -3.94 2.29
C ILE A 120 -2.12 -2.87 3.26
N LYS A 121 -2.34 -1.62 2.82
CA LYS A 121 -2.86 -0.54 3.66
C LYS A 121 -4.27 -0.86 4.20
N GLN A 122 -5.16 -1.38 3.35
CA GLN A 122 -6.52 -1.74 3.75
C GLN A 122 -6.58 -2.94 4.72
N ILE A 123 -5.62 -3.86 4.62
CA ILE A 123 -5.43 -4.95 5.58
C ILE A 123 -4.85 -4.38 6.88
N ASN A 124 -3.79 -3.58 6.81
CA ASN A 124 -3.13 -2.98 7.96
C ASN A 124 -4.07 -2.11 8.78
N ALA A 125 -4.99 -1.36 8.16
CA ALA A 125 -5.99 -0.58 8.88
C ALA A 125 -6.84 -1.44 9.84
N ARG A 126 -7.08 -2.72 9.48
CA ARG A 126 -7.80 -3.66 10.34
C ARG A 126 -6.89 -4.33 11.36
N VAL A 127 -5.71 -4.77 10.95
CA VAL A 127 -4.82 -5.62 11.77
C VAL A 127 -3.93 -4.81 12.73
N LYS A 128 -3.42 -3.66 12.28
CA LYS A 128 -2.53 -2.79 13.07
C LYS A 128 -3.32 -1.69 13.79
N GLY A 129 -2.86 -1.25 14.95
CA GLY A 129 -3.48 -0.21 15.76
C GLY A 129 -3.20 -0.40 17.25
N THR A 130 -3.49 0.64 18.04
CA THR A 130 -3.43 0.56 19.50
C THR A 130 -4.38 -0.52 20.01
N GLU A 131 -3.97 -1.21 21.07
CA GLU A 131 -4.78 -2.24 21.76
C GLU A 131 -5.15 -3.47 20.91
N LYS A 132 -4.51 -3.66 19.75
CA LYS A 132 -4.70 -4.86 18.92
C LYS A 132 -3.60 -5.88 19.22
N PHE A 133 -3.95 -6.92 19.96
CA PHE A 133 -3.08 -8.05 20.26
C PHE A 133 -3.65 -9.31 19.62
N TRP A 134 -2.79 -10.06 18.93
CA TRP A 134 -3.19 -11.26 18.21
C TRP A 134 -2.31 -12.43 18.61
N CYS A 135 -2.89 -13.60 18.86
CA CYS A 135 -2.13 -14.83 18.70
C CYS A 135 -2.06 -15.19 17.21
N ARG A 136 -1.09 -16.03 16.82
CA ARG A 136 -0.80 -16.33 15.41
C ARG A 136 -2.01 -16.83 14.64
N ASP A 137 -2.73 -17.80 15.18
CA ASP A 137 -3.85 -18.44 14.49
C ASP A 137 -5.02 -17.47 14.27
N HIS A 138 -5.33 -16.63 15.26
CA HIS A 138 -6.36 -15.60 15.13
C HIS A 138 -5.94 -14.47 14.18
N ALA A 139 -4.64 -14.11 14.13
CA ALA A 139 -4.12 -13.14 13.18
C ALA A 139 -4.29 -13.64 11.74
N ASP A 140 -3.96 -14.90 11.48
CA ASP A 140 -4.06 -15.49 10.15
C ASP A 140 -5.53 -15.59 9.71
N ALA A 141 -6.42 -16.07 10.58
CA ALA A 141 -7.85 -16.10 10.30
C ALA A 141 -8.41 -14.70 9.99
N LEU A 142 -7.98 -13.67 10.71
CA LEU A 142 -8.38 -12.29 10.45
C LEU A 142 -7.84 -11.78 9.11
N LEU A 143 -6.58 -12.09 8.77
CA LEU A 143 -5.97 -11.74 7.49
C LEU A 143 -6.74 -12.37 6.34
N GLN A 144 -7.06 -13.66 6.42
CA GLN A 144 -7.85 -14.38 5.42
C GLN A 144 -9.26 -13.79 5.29
N LEU A 145 -9.95 -13.51 6.40
CA LEU A 145 -11.27 -12.89 6.39
C LEU A 145 -11.23 -11.51 5.73
N ARG A 146 -10.22 -10.69 6.07
CA ARG A 146 -10.05 -9.36 5.49
C ARG A 146 -9.71 -9.43 4.00
N ALA A 147 -8.82 -10.34 3.60
CA ALA A 147 -8.48 -10.57 2.20
C ALA A 147 -9.71 -11.01 1.38
N ASN A 148 -10.51 -11.93 1.91
CA ASN A 148 -11.77 -12.37 1.28
C ASN A 148 -12.78 -11.23 1.14
N LEU A 149 -12.87 -10.33 2.12
CA LEU A 149 -13.75 -9.16 2.05
C LEU A 149 -13.31 -8.14 0.99
N LEU A 150 -11.99 -7.98 0.80
CA LEU A 150 -11.42 -7.07 -0.21
C LEU A 150 -11.39 -7.68 -1.61
N SER A 151 -11.44 -9.01 -1.70
CA SER A 151 -11.42 -9.75 -2.96
C SER A 151 -12.73 -9.57 -3.73
N GLN A 152 -12.63 -9.49 -5.06
CA GLN A 152 -13.77 -9.43 -5.97
C GLN A 152 -14.49 -10.79 -6.13
N SER A 153 -13.93 -11.87 -5.57
CA SER A 153 -14.45 -13.24 -5.69
C SER A 153 -15.77 -13.49 -4.96
N GLN A 154 -16.27 -12.52 -4.18
CA GLN A 154 -17.55 -12.57 -3.44
C GLN A 154 -17.75 -13.81 -2.55
N LEU A 155 -16.66 -14.49 -2.16
CA LEU A 155 -16.70 -15.75 -1.42
C LEU A 155 -17.50 -15.65 -0.12
N LEU A 156 -17.39 -14.53 0.59
CA LEU A 156 -18.16 -14.26 1.81
C LEU A 156 -19.65 -14.10 1.53
N THR A 157 -20.02 -13.41 0.45
CA THR A 157 -21.43 -13.27 0.04
C THR A 157 -22.02 -14.65 -0.23
N SER A 158 -21.35 -15.48 -1.03
CA SER A 158 -21.82 -16.84 -1.32
C SER A 158 -21.90 -17.70 -0.05
N PHE A 159 -20.93 -17.58 0.86
CA PHE A 159 -20.96 -18.26 2.15
C PHE A 159 -22.17 -17.85 2.99
N TRP A 160 -22.41 -16.55 3.19
CA TRP A 160 -23.52 -16.06 4.00
C TRP A 160 -24.87 -16.41 3.41
N THR A 161 -25.02 -16.40 2.09
CA THR A 161 -26.23 -16.87 1.41
C THR A 161 -26.50 -18.34 1.73
N ARG A 162 -25.51 -19.23 1.57
CA ARG A 162 -25.65 -20.65 1.89
C ARG A 162 -25.96 -20.89 3.37
N TRP A 163 -25.27 -20.18 4.26
CA TRP A 163 -25.46 -20.30 5.69
C TRP A 163 -26.89 -19.88 6.10
N ARG A 164 -27.39 -18.76 5.57
CA ARG A 164 -28.78 -18.31 5.82
C ARG A 164 -29.83 -19.28 5.29
N SER A 165 -29.54 -19.96 4.18
CA SER A 165 -30.45 -20.95 3.60
C SER A 165 -30.47 -22.28 4.34
N ASN A 166 -29.48 -22.57 5.19
CA ASN A 166 -29.39 -23.81 5.95
C ASN A 166 -29.04 -23.56 7.43
N PRO A 167 -29.91 -22.89 8.20
CA PRO A 167 -29.67 -22.65 9.61
C PRO A 167 -29.73 -23.98 10.37
N THR A 168 -28.56 -24.57 10.66
CA THR A 168 -28.43 -25.66 11.63
C THR A 168 -28.54 -25.10 13.04
N GLY A 169 -29.77 -25.05 13.55
CA GLY A 169 -30.07 -24.65 14.93
C GLY A 169 -30.72 -23.28 15.01
N ALA A 170 -32.02 -23.22 14.76
CA ALA A 170 -32.82 -22.13 15.28
C ALA A 170 -32.85 -22.27 16.81
N ASN A 171 -32.09 -21.43 17.53
CA ASN A 171 -32.49 -21.04 18.87
C ASN A 171 -33.77 -20.22 18.71
N HIS A 172 -34.90 -20.91 18.55
CA HIS A 172 -36.21 -20.33 18.81
C HIS A 172 -36.21 -19.96 20.29
N TYR A 173 -35.94 -18.69 20.60
CA TYR A 173 -36.36 -18.15 21.88
C TYR A 173 -37.88 -18.35 21.96
N ARG A 174 -38.32 -19.41 22.63
CA ARG A 174 -39.71 -19.50 23.09
C ARG A 174 -39.90 -18.34 24.03
N SER A 175 -40.65 -17.33 23.62
CA SER A 175 -41.25 -16.42 24.57
C SER A 175 -42.21 -17.26 25.41
N THR A 176 -41.77 -17.72 26.57
CA THR A 176 -42.68 -18.20 27.60
C THR A 176 -43.47 -17.01 28.08
N THR A 177 -44.60 -16.74 27.41
CA THR A 177 -45.68 -15.94 27.97
C THR A 177 -46.29 -16.78 29.10
N THR A 178 -45.59 -16.86 30.21
CA THR A 178 -46.18 -17.22 31.49
C THR A 178 -46.10 -15.95 32.31
N GLY A 179 -47.12 -15.10 32.14
CA GLY A 179 -47.27 -13.91 32.98
C GLY A 179 -47.44 -14.34 34.43
N PRO A 180 -46.74 -13.73 35.40
CA PRO A 180 -47.15 -13.84 36.78
C PRO A 180 -48.41 -12.98 36.96
N THR A 181 -49.54 -13.62 37.25
CA THR A 181 -50.71 -12.95 37.82
C THR A 181 -50.35 -12.47 39.23
N PHE A 182 -49.77 -11.27 39.33
CA PHE A 182 -49.62 -10.58 40.61
C PHE A 182 -50.95 -9.94 40.98
N ARG A 183 -51.72 -10.64 41.84
CA ARG A 183 -52.90 -10.12 42.51
C ARG A 183 -52.45 -9.35 43.76
N GLY A 184 -52.67 -8.04 43.75
CA GLY A 184 -52.84 -7.21 44.96
C GLY A 184 -51.75 -6.18 45.23
N MET A 185 -52.00 -4.90 44.91
CA MET A 185 -52.11 -3.78 45.87
C MET A 185 -52.28 -2.44 45.12
N HIS A 186 -52.92 -1.51 45.83
CA HIS A 186 -53.52 -0.23 45.44
C HIS A 186 -52.66 0.73 44.58
N PRO A 187 -53.27 1.62 43.77
CA PRO A 187 -52.55 2.61 42.99
C PRO A 187 -52.21 3.83 43.84
N ASP A 188 -50.93 4.20 43.88
CA ASP A 188 -50.54 5.59 44.08
C ASP A 188 -49.24 5.85 43.29
N LEU A 189 -49.39 6.49 42.13
CA LEU A 189 -48.27 7.07 41.39
C LEU A 189 -48.70 8.44 40.87
N SER A 190 -48.36 9.44 41.66
CA SER A 190 -48.25 10.83 41.24
C SER A 190 -47.27 10.99 40.06
N GLN A 191 -47.58 12.00 39.27
CA GLN A 191 -47.07 12.34 37.94
C GLN A 191 -45.55 12.38 37.79
N LYS A 192 -45.05 11.92 36.63
CA LYS A 192 -43.72 12.28 36.11
C LYS A 192 -43.85 13.02 34.78
N GLN A 193 -43.69 14.34 34.80
CA GLN A 193 -43.66 15.21 33.64
C GLN A 193 -42.28 15.11 32.95
N ARG A 194 -42.26 14.74 31.67
CA ARG A 194 -41.06 14.68 30.82
C ARG A 194 -40.73 16.09 30.30
N ARG A 195 -39.45 16.49 30.37
CA ARG A 195 -38.88 17.53 29.50
C ARG A 195 -37.59 17.00 28.86
N GLY A 196 -37.57 16.98 27.52
CA GLY A 196 -36.36 16.70 26.73
C GLY A 196 -35.49 17.95 26.59
N PRO A 197 -34.22 17.83 26.15
CA PRO A 197 -33.33 18.96 25.98
C PRO A 197 -33.49 19.64 24.60
N THR A 198 -33.50 20.97 24.63
CA THR A 198 -33.55 21.95 23.52
C THR A 198 -32.16 22.16 22.89
N PRO A 199 -32.02 22.50 21.59
CA PRO A 199 -30.71 22.68 20.95
C PRO A 199 -30.13 24.09 21.16
N LEU A 200 -28.80 24.20 21.19
CA LEU A 200 -28.07 25.47 21.31
C LEU A 200 -27.54 25.95 19.96
N THR A 201 -27.88 27.19 19.66
CA THR A 201 -27.57 28.00 18.46
C THR A 201 -26.10 28.40 18.36
N VAL A 202 -25.59 28.40 17.13
CA VAL A 202 -24.26 28.89 16.70
C VAL A 202 -24.21 30.42 16.72
N LEU A 203 -23.20 31.01 17.37
CA LEU A 203 -22.84 32.42 17.22
C LEU A 203 -21.52 32.55 16.43
N ARG A 204 -21.59 33.22 15.27
CA ARG A 204 -20.44 33.72 14.51
C ARG A 204 -19.91 35.00 15.16
N GLY A 205 -18.61 35.04 15.44
CA GLY A 205 -17.85 36.26 15.72
C GLY A 205 -16.93 36.60 14.54
N ARG A 206 -16.84 37.90 14.25
CA ARG A 206 -16.07 38.53 13.17
C ARG A 206 -14.57 38.40 13.35
#